data_AF-O77782-F1
#
_entry.id   AF-O77782-F1
#
_cell.length_a   1.000
_cell.length_b   1.000
_cell.length_c   1.000
_cell.angle_alpha   90.00
_cell.angle_beta   90.00
_cell.angle_gamma   90.00
#
_symmetry.space_group_name_H-M   'P 1'
#
loop_
_entity.id
_entity.type
_entity.pdbx_description
1 polymer ?
#
loop_
_entity_poly.entity_id
_entity_poly.type
_entity_poly.pdbx_seq_one_letter_code
_entity_poly.pdbx_strand_id
1 'polypeptide(L)'
;PRDKRRERTPRTSWRPRRSLERRGTQGIPGNPGKVGPKGPAGPKGAPGAPGAPGPKGESGDYKATQKIAFSALRTSHASPRRDLPIRFEQVITNEERSYQPGNGKFRCSVPGLYYFTYHA
;
A
#
# COMPACT_ATOMS: atom_id res chain seq x y z
N PRO A 1 40.61 -111.36 16.88
CA PRO A 1 40.39 -109.90 17.01
C PRO A 1 39.26 -109.44 16.07
N ARG A 2 38.29 -108.69 16.60
CA ARG A 2 37.31 -107.75 15.99
C ARG A 2 37.22 -107.65 14.45
N ASP A 3 36.04 -107.48 13.82
CA ASP A 3 34.65 -107.42 14.30
C ASP A 3 33.66 -107.67 13.14
N LYS A 4 32.40 -108.02 13.44
CA LYS A 4 31.30 -108.06 12.45
C LYS A 4 30.66 -106.68 12.30
N ARG A 5 29.98 -106.40 11.16
CA ARG A 5 28.53 -105.96 11.06
C ARG A 5 28.18 -104.99 9.91
N ARG A 6 27.06 -105.31 9.22
CA ARG A 6 26.14 -104.45 8.38
C ARG A 6 26.68 -103.87 7.06
N GLU A 7 25.85 -103.42 6.09
CA GLU A 7 24.47 -103.68 5.60
C GLU A 7 24.18 -102.68 4.45
N ARG A 8 23.17 -102.96 3.61
CA ARG A 8 22.39 -102.03 2.72
C ARG A 8 22.79 -101.92 1.23
N THR A 9 21.76 -102.16 0.42
CA THR A 9 21.59 -101.84 -1.01
C THR A 9 21.36 -100.33 -1.21
N PRO A 10 21.50 -99.74 -2.44
CA PRO A 10 20.41 -99.71 -3.45
C PRO A 10 20.88 -99.87 -4.93
N ARG A 11 20.09 -100.44 -5.85
CA ARG A 11 19.09 -99.78 -6.73
C ARG A 11 19.53 -98.45 -7.38
N THR A 12 19.42 -98.38 -8.71
CA THR A 12 19.25 -97.18 -9.55
C THR A 12 18.30 -97.57 -10.71
N SER A 13 17.87 -96.63 -11.57
CA SER A 13 16.63 -96.85 -12.36
C SER A 13 16.56 -96.19 -13.75
N TRP A 14 15.94 -96.95 -14.68
CA TRP A 14 15.00 -96.54 -15.74
C TRP A 14 15.19 -95.20 -16.49
N ARG A 15 15.17 -95.30 -17.83
CA ARG A 15 14.63 -94.28 -18.76
C ARG A 15 13.78 -95.00 -19.83
N PRO A 16 12.71 -94.37 -20.35
CA PRO A 16 12.88 -93.60 -21.59
C PRO A 16 12.14 -92.25 -21.60
N ARG A 17 12.51 -91.41 -22.58
CA ARG A 17 11.94 -90.08 -22.84
C ARG A 17 10.46 -90.15 -23.26
N ARG A 18 9.69 -89.12 -22.91
CA ARG A 18 8.49 -88.71 -23.67
C ARG A 18 8.55 -87.20 -23.91
N SER A 19 8.05 -86.77 -25.06
CA SER A 19 8.34 -85.46 -25.67
C SER A 19 7.69 -84.28 -24.93
N LEU A 20 8.38 -83.14 -24.84
CA LEU A 20 7.76 -81.87 -24.44
C LEU A 20 6.99 -81.29 -25.63
N GLU A 21 5.65 -81.29 -25.55
CA GLU A 21 4.84 -80.49 -26.46
C GLU A 21 4.92 -79.01 -26.07
N ARG A 22 5.49 -78.21 -26.98
CA ARG A 22 5.66 -76.77 -26.84
C ARG A 22 4.32 -76.06 -26.96
N ARG A 23 3.63 -75.83 -25.83
CA ARG A 23 2.56 -74.82 -25.79
C ARG A 23 3.21 -73.44 -25.98
N GLY A 24 2.72 -72.68 -26.96
CA GLY A 24 3.32 -71.39 -27.33
C GLY A 24 3.37 -70.41 -26.15
N THR A 25 4.47 -69.67 -26.02
CA THR A 25 4.62 -68.63 -25.01
C THR A 25 3.58 -67.54 -25.22
N GLN A 26 2.85 -67.18 -24.16
CA GLN A 26 1.94 -66.04 -24.17
C GLN A 26 2.71 -64.78 -24.61
N GLY A 27 2.12 -63.99 -25.51
CA GLY A 27 2.75 -62.79 -26.05
C GLY A 27 3.09 -61.78 -24.96
N ILE A 28 4.20 -61.06 -25.14
CA ILE A 28 4.66 -60.02 -24.21
C ILE A 28 3.54 -58.97 -24.06
N PRO A 29 3.17 -58.54 -22.83
CA PRO A 29 2.22 -57.45 -22.63
C PRO A 29 2.63 -56.19 -23.39
N GLY A 30 1.66 -55.52 -24.00
CA GLY A 30 1.90 -54.28 -24.74
C GLY A 30 2.51 -53.19 -23.85
N ASN A 31 3.39 -52.37 -24.42
CA ASN A 31 4.02 -51.26 -23.71
C ASN A 31 2.95 -50.29 -23.15
N PRO A 32 3.17 -49.70 -21.96
CA PRO A 32 2.28 -48.67 -21.42
C PRO A 32 2.03 -47.52 -22.41
N GLY A 33 0.81 -46.98 -22.39
CA GLY A 33 0.44 -45.82 -23.21
C GLY A 33 1.31 -44.60 -22.88
N LYS A 34 1.48 -43.72 -23.88
CA LYS A 34 2.20 -42.45 -23.69
C LYS A 34 1.46 -41.59 -22.66
N VAL A 35 2.22 -40.91 -21.79
CA VAL A 35 1.66 -39.94 -20.84
C VAL A 35 0.95 -38.82 -21.62
N GLY A 36 -0.23 -38.43 -21.15
CA GLY A 36 -1.03 -37.38 -21.77
C GLY A 36 -0.36 -35.99 -21.73
N PRO A 37 -0.81 -35.05 -22.58
CA PRO A 37 -0.28 -33.68 -22.58
C PRO A 37 -0.58 -32.98 -21.25
N LYS A 38 0.30 -32.03 -20.87
CA LYS A 38 0.06 -31.15 -19.72
C LYS A 38 -1.19 -30.29 -19.96
N GLY A 39 -2.02 -30.13 -18.94
CA GLY A 39 -3.20 -29.26 -18.99
C GLY A 39 -2.88 -27.78 -19.23
N PRO A 40 -3.88 -26.98 -19.63
CA PRO A 40 -3.71 -25.55 -19.88
C PRO A 40 -3.33 -24.76 -18.62
N ALA A 41 -2.80 -23.56 -18.81
CA ALA A 41 -2.56 -22.63 -17.72
C ALA A 41 -3.88 -22.20 -17.05
N GLY A 42 -3.83 -21.96 -15.74
CA GLY A 42 -4.98 -21.46 -14.97
C GLY A 42 -5.37 -20.02 -15.33
N PRO A 43 -6.59 -19.58 -14.96
CA PRO A 43 -7.04 -18.21 -15.20
C PRO A 43 -6.20 -17.19 -14.42
N LYS A 44 -6.14 -15.95 -14.94
CA LYS A 44 -5.51 -14.82 -14.24
C LYS A 44 -6.27 -14.50 -12.95
N GLY A 45 -5.54 -14.20 -11.88
CA GLY A 45 -6.12 -13.77 -10.61
C GLY A 45 -6.92 -12.47 -10.71
N ALA A 46 -7.82 -12.25 -9.76
CA ALA A 46 -8.65 -11.05 -9.67
C ALA A 46 -7.80 -9.77 -9.46
N PRO A 47 -8.31 -8.58 -9.85
CA PRO A 47 -7.70 -7.31 -9.51
C PRO A 47 -7.54 -7.12 -7.99
N GLY A 48 -6.53 -6.36 -7.58
CA GLY A 48 -6.34 -5.95 -6.19
C GLY A 48 -7.45 -5.00 -5.72
N ALA A 49 -7.62 -4.91 -4.39
CA ALA A 49 -8.56 -3.97 -3.78
C ALA A 49 -8.15 -2.50 -4.03
N PRO A 50 -9.10 -1.55 -4.03
CA PRO A 50 -8.79 -0.12 -4.07
C PRO A 50 -7.90 0.32 -2.91
N GLY A 51 -7.07 1.33 -3.15
CA GLY A 51 -6.26 1.96 -2.10
C GLY A 51 -7.12 2.66 -1.05
N ALA A 52 -6.57 2.82 0.16
CA ALA A 52 -7.23 3.57 1.22
C ALA A 52 -7.44 5.05 0.84
N PRO A 53 -8.48 5.72 1.36
CA PRO A 53 -8.65 7.16 1.22
C PRO A 53 -7.42 7.93 1.72
N GLY A 54 -7.08 9.03 1.05
CA GLY A 54 -6.03 9.94 1.50
C GLY A 54 -6.35 10.58 2.86
N PRO A 55 -5.34 11.12 3.56
CA PRO A 55 -5.55 11.83 4.82
C PRO A 55 -6.47 13.04 4.63
N LYS A 56 -7.28 13.34 5.65
CA LYS A 56 -8.07 14.57 5.68
C LYS A 56 -7.12 15.77 5.68
N GLY A 57 -7.41 16.78 4.86
CA GLY A 57 -6.67 18.04 4.88
C GLY A 57 -6.70 18.73 6.24
N GLU A 58 -5.68 19.53 6.52
CA GLU A 58 -5.56 20.29 7.75
C GLU A 58 -6.80 21.17 7.97
N SER A 59 -7.32 21.16 9.20
CA SER A 59 -8.43 22.05 9.55
C SER A 59 -7.86 23.43 9.82
N GLY A 60 -8.31 24.45 9.08
CA GLY A 60 -7.86 25.82 9.27
C GLY A 60 -8.04 26.25 10.73
N ASP A 61 -6.97 26.74 11.34
CA ASP A 61 -6.88 26.87 12.80
C ASP A 61 -7.57 28.15 13.32
N TYR A 62 -8.88 28.23 13.14
CA TYR A 62 -9.72 29.35 13.60
C TYR A 62 -9.83 29.44 15.13
N LYS A 63 -9.12 28.58 15.87
CA LYS A 63 -9.01 28.62 17.33
C LYS A 63 -7.85 29.46 17.85
N ALA A 64 -7.13 30.18 16.98
CA ALA A 64 -6.15 31.18 17.40
C ALA A 64 -6.83 32.42 17.98
N THR A 65 -6.62 32.68 19.27
CA THR A 65 -7.23 33.73 20.10
C THR A 65 -6.84 35.18 19.74
N GLN A 66 -6.18 35.40 18.59
CA GLN A 66 -5.63 36.70 18.19
C GLN A 66 -6.73 37.59 17.60
N LYS A 67 -7.24 38.50 18.43
CA LYS A 67 -8.14 39.57 18.00
C LYS A 67 -7.31 40.62 17.25
N ILE A 68 -7.34 40.61 15.92
CA ILE A 68 -6.68 41.64 15.11
C ILE A 68 -7.74 42.66 14.67
N ALA A 69 -7.73 43.83 15.31
CA ALA A 69 -8.66 44.91 15.01
C ALA A 69 -8.02 46.27 15.32
N PHE A 70 -8.36 47.30 14.53
CA PHE A 70 -7.98 48.67 14.83
C PHE A 70 -9.10 49.65 14.47
N SER A 71 -9.08 50.80 15.13
CA SER A 71 -9.89 51.97 14.81
C SER A 71 -9.05 53.22 15.06
N ALA A 72 -9.04 54.16 14.12
CA ALA A 72 -8.22 55.36 14.18
C ALA A 72 -8.89 56.54 13.47
N LEU A 73 -8.62 57.74 13.96
CA LEU A 73 -9.08 59.02 13.42
C LEU A 73 -7.91 59.75 12.75
N ARG A 74 -8.22 60.49 11.69
CA ARG A 74 -7.32 61.45 11.09
C ARG A 74 -7.56 62.82 11.73
N THR A 75 -6.52 63.44 12.24
CA THR A 75 -6.59 64.81 12.82
C THR A 75 -5.93 65.85 11.91
N SER A 76 -5.24 65.40 10.85
CA SER A 76 -4.64 66.30 9.87
C SER A 76 -5.66 66.87 8.87
N HIS A 77 -5.88 68.18 8.93
CA HIS A 77 -6.64 68.96 7.95
C HIS A 77 -5.95 69.10 6.59
N ALA A 78 -4.68 68.68 6.44
CA ALA A 78 -4.00 68.72 5.16
C ALA A 78 -4.61 67.69 4.19
N SER A 79 -4.87 68.09 2.95
CA SER A 79 -5.35 67.18 1.90
C SER A 79 -4.41 65.99 1.72
N PRO A 80 -4.92 64.75 1.60
CA PRO A 80 -4.10 63.60 1.23
C PRO A 80 -3.32 63.83 -0.07
N ARG A 81 -2.05 63.41 -0.11
CA ARG A 81 -1.29 63.35 -1.36
C ARG A 81 -1.72 62.08 -2.12
N ARG A 82 -1.91 62.18 -3.44
CA ARG A 82 -2.52 61.12 -4.27
C ARG A 82 -1.78 59.78 -4.21
N ASP A 83 -0.47 59.81 -4.00
CA ASP A 83 0.41 58.63 -4.04
C ASP A 83 0.97 58.23 -2.66
N LEU A 84 0.44 58.78 -1.56
CA LEU A 84 0.84 58.42 -0.19
C LEU A 84 -0.33 57.81 0.59
N PRO A 85 -0.07 56.82 1.48
CA PRO A 85 -1.09 56.32 2.39
C PRO A 85 -1.73 57.43 3.22
N ILE A 86 -3.05 57.38 3.36
CA ILE A 86 -3.80 58.22 4.30
C ILE A 86 -3.42 57.77 5.71
N ARG A 87 -2.69 58.62 6.41
CA ARG A 87 -2.44 58.45 7.85
C ARG A 87 -3.69 58.85 8.63
N PHE A 88 -4.02 58.01 9.61
CA PHE A 88 -4.93 58.29 10.72
C PHE A 88 -4.05 58.32 11.96
N GLU A 89 -3.78 59.53 12.46
CA GLU A 89 -2.77 59.78 13.50
C GLU A 89 -3.23 59.36 14.90
N GLN A 90 -4.52 59.53 15.20
CA GLN A 90 -5.10 59.27 16.52
C GLN A 90 -5.72 57.87 16.57
N VAL A 91 -5.04 56.94 17.24
CA VAL A 91 -5.55 55.58 17.45
C VAL A 91 -6.59 55.55 18.56
N ILE A 92 -7.77 54.98 18.29
CA ILE A 92 -8.81 54.67 19.29
C ILE A 92 -8.58 53.27 19.85
N THR A 93 -8.31 52.29 18.99
CA THR A 93 -8.07 50.88 19.35
C THR A 93 -7.09 50.28 18.34
N ASN A 94 -6.18 49.39 18.77
CA ASN A 94 -5.17 48.77 17.91
C ASN A 94 -4.66 47.47 18.54
N GLU A 95 -5.52 46.46 18.51
CA GLU A 95 -5.19 45.11 18.98
C GLU A 95 -4.03 44.52 18.15
N GLU A 96 -3.17 43.75 18.80
CA GLU A 96 -1.92 43.20 18.25
C GLU A 96 -0.94 44.24 17.66
N ARG A 97 -1.18 45.56 17.86
CA ARG A 97 -0.42 46.67 17.25
C ARG A 97 -0.32 46.57 15.71
N SER A 98 -1.36 45.99 15.12
CA SER A 98 -1.45 45.65 13.69
C SER A 98 -1.50 46.89 12.77
N TYR A 99 -2.01 48.02 13.25
CA TYR A 99 -1.98 49.31 12.54
C TYR A 99 -0.81 50.20 13.01
N GLN A 100 -0.19 50.91 12.05
CA GLN A 100 0.99 51.75 12.27
C GLN A 100 0.68 53.22 11.90
N PRO A 101 0.36 54.10 12.88
CA PRO A 101 -0.09 55.47 12.60
C PRO A 101 0.96 56.34 11.90
N GLY A 102 2.26 56.08 12.13
CA GLY A 102 3.35 56.85 11.52
C GLY A 102 3.39 56.77 9.98
N ASN A 103 2.90 55.68 9.39
CA ASN A 103 2.89 55.44 7.94
C ASN A 103 1.50 55.12 7.35
N GLY A 104 0.46 55.05 8.18
CA GLY A 104 -0.92 54.80 7.73
C GLY A 104 -1.19 53.37 7.25
N LYS A 105 -0.35 52.39 7.62
CA LYS A 105 -0.47 51.00 7.13
C LYS A 105 -0.95 50.04 8.21
N PHE A 106 -1.89 49.18 7.82
CA PHE A 106 -2.22 47.96 8.55
C PHE A 106 -1.33 46.80 8.04
N ARG A 107 -0.88 45.94 8.95
CA ARG A 107 -0.10 44.74 8.66
C ARG A 107 -0.73 43.55 9.38
N CYS A 108 -1.32 42.63 8.63
CA CYS A 108 -1.78 41.36 9.17
C CYS A 108 -0.59 40.45 9.54
N SER A 109 -0.69 39.81 10.69
CA SER A 109 0.19 38.71 11.13
C SER A 109 -0.41 37.34 10.82
N VAL A 110 -1.74 37.25 10.73
CA VAL A 110 -2.51 36.02 10.49
C VAL A 110 -3.19 36.07 9.12
N PRO A 111 -3.01 35.07 8.23
CA PRO A 111 -3.78 34.97 6.99
C PRO A 111 -5.27 34.73 7.29
N GLY A 112 -6.16 35.46 6.61
CA GLY A 112 -7.60 35.33 6.84
C GLY A 112 -8.44 36.38 6.10
N LEU A 113 -9.75 36.36 6.34
CA LEU A 113 -10.68 37.37 5.86
C LEU A 113 -10.73 38.54 6.84
N TYR A 114 -10.58 39.77 6.32
CA TYR A 114 -10.60 41.00 7.11
C TYR A 114 -11.65 41.96 6.57
N TYR A 115 -12.31 42.71 7.47
CA TYR A 115 -13.26 43.76 7.12
C TYR A 115 -12.64 45.13 7.39
N PHE A 116 -12.70 46.02 6.40
CA PHE A 116 -12.25 47.40 6.50
C PHE A 116 -13.41 48.34 6.16
N THR A 117 -13.59 49.36 6.97
CA THR A 117 -14.57 50.44 6.74
C THR A 117 -13.95 51.78 7.16
N TYR A 118 -14.43 52.87 6.59
CA TYR A 118 -14.05 54.22 6.98
C TYR A 118 -15.23 55.18 6.78
N HIS A 119 -15.18 56.29 7.51
CA HIS A 119 -16.08 57.43 7.34
C HIS A 119 -15.19 58.68 7.18
N ALA A 120 -15.60 59.60 6.30
CA ALA A 120 -14.84 60.78 5.91
C ALA A 120 -15.79 61.98 5.74
#